data_AF-A0A7Y3TP95-F1
#
_entry.id   AF-A0A7Y3TP95-F1
#
_cell.length_a   1.000
_cell.length_b   1.000
_cell.length_c   1.000
_cell.angle_alpha   90.00
_cell.angle_beta   90.00
_cell.angle_gamma   90.00
#
_symmetry.space_group_name_H-M   'P 1'
#
loop_
_entity.id
_entity.type
_entity.pdbx_description
1 polymer ?
#
loop_
_entity_poly.entity_id
_entity_poly.type
_entity_poly.pdbx_seq_one_letter_code
_entity_poly.pdbx_strand_id
1 'polypeptide(L)'
;MTIHSAQHASWIAGIVLLCTPLIAQATWVDQAIAQAPANSTMKGSDAASLIEQLKLTAAQKQKIATIRRNRTVEINKVLTPNQKAKFETARKSGKSTSETMAALGLKADQKKKIAEIAKNSASDIMSVLNSQQKKQVVTYLKQQRGSFE
;
A
#
# COMPACT_ATOMS: atom_id res chain seq x y z
N MET A 1 4.82 39.19 -52.39
CA MET A 1 3.61 39.59 -53.15
C MET A 1 2.78 38.33 -53.36
N THR A 2 1.63 38.27 -52.70
CA THR A 2 0.37 37.58 -53.03
C THR A 2 0.39 36.16 -53.63
N ILE A 3 0.03 35.19 -52.77
CA ILE A 3 -1.01 34.14 -52.92
C ILE A 3 -1.51 33.85 -54.34
N HIS A 4 -1.54 32.58 -54.76
CA HIS A 4 -2.75 31.97 -55.34
C HIS A 4 -2.77 30.43 -55.27
N SER A 5 -3.86 29.96 -54.67
CA SER A 5 -4.46 28.64 -54.77
C SER A 5 -4.86 28.31 -56.22
N ALA A 6 -4.85 27.02 -56.60
CA ALA A 6 -5.88 26.45 -57.48
C ALA A 6 -5.86 24.92 -57.43
N GLN A 7 -7.05 24.38 -57.20
CA GLN A 7 -7.45 22.98 -57.19
C GLN A 7 -7.37 22.37 -58.59
N HIS A 8 -7.18 21.06 -58.72
CA HIS A 8 -7.90 20.25 -59.71
C HIS A 8 -8.01 18.79 -59.26
N ALA A 9 -9.26 18.32 -59.23
CA ALA A 9 -9.67 16.94 -59.12
C ALA A 9 -9.32 16.15 -60.39
N SER A 10 -9.03 14.85 -60.27
CA SER A 10 -9.99 13.80 -60.64
C SER A 10 -9.34 12.44 -60.92
N TRP A 11 -9.89 11.44 -60.22
CA TRP A 11 -10.33 10.12 -60.70
C TRP A 11 -9.45 9.35 -61.70
N ILE A 12 -8.92 8.20 -61.29
CA ILE A 12 -8.94 6.97 -62.11
C ILE A 12 -9.23 5.77 -61.21
N ALA A 13 -10.34 5.09 -61.51
CA ALA A 13 -10.69 3.77 -61.02
C ALA A 13 -9.80 2.72 -61.71
N GLY A 14 -9.13 1.88 -60.94
CA GLY A 14 -8.39 0.71 -61.41
C GLY A 14 -8.91 -0.54 -60.70
N ILE A 15 -9.61 -1.38 -61.47
CA ILE A 15 -10.12 -2.70 -61.07
C ILE A 15 -8.93 -3.65 -60.90
N VAL A 16 -8.82 -4.32 -59.75
CA VAL A 16 -7.89 -5.44 -59.56
C VAL A 16 -8.63 -6.73 -59.22
N LEU A 17 -8.18 -7.75 -59.93
CA LEU A 17 -8.50 -9.17 -59.92
C LEU A 17 -8.70 -9.81 -58.54
N LEU A 18 -9.75 -10.64 -58.54
CA LEU A 18 -10.04 -11.86 -57.79
C LEU A 18 -8.86 -12.60 -57.13
N CYS A 19 -8.93 -12.74 -55.79
CA CYS A 19 -8.60 -13.99 -55.10
C CYS A 19 -9.30 -14.03 -53.72
N THR A 20 -10.16 -15.02 -53.50
CA THR A 20 -10.76 -15.37 -52.20
C THR A 20 -10.65 -16.89 -52.06
N PRO A 21 -10.73 -17.52 -50.86
CA PRO A 21 -10.66 -17.01 -49.48
C PRO A 21 -9.73 -17.88 -48.57
N LEU A 22 -9.34 -17.36 -47.40
CA LEU A 22 -9.18 -18.24 -46.22
C LEU A 22 -9.60 -17.47 -44.96
N ILE A 23 -10.81 -17.78 -44.52
CA ILE A 23 -11.44 -17.24 -43.32
C ILE A 23 -10.86 -18.01 -42.12
N ALA A 24 -9.85 -17.45 -41.47
CA ALA A 24 -9.57 -17.78 -40.07
C ALA A 24 -10.55 -16.98 -39.20
N GLN A 25 -11.54 -17.69 -38.67
CA GLN A 25 -12.52 -17.15 -37.74
C GLN A 25 -11.85 -16.96 -36.38
N ALA A 26 -11.72 -15.72 -35.92
CA ALA A 26 -11.62 -15.42 -34.50
C ALA A 26 -12.91 -14.66 -34.15
N THR A 27 -13.87 -15.41 -33.62
CA THR A 27 -15.10 -14.85 -33.05
C THR A 27 -14.70 -13.95 -31.89
N TRP A 28 -15.00 -12.66 -32.02
CA TRP A 28 -15.01 -11.75 -30.89
C TRP A 28 -16.12 -12.21 -29.95
N VAL A 29 -15.75 -12.92 -28.89
CA VAL A 29 -16.65 -13.13 -27.75
C VAL A 29 -16.83 -11.76 -27.11
N ASP A 30 -18.07 -11.29 -27.14
CA ASP A 30 -18.56 -10.11 -26.44
C ASP A 30 -18.30 -10.31 -24.94
N GLN A 31 -17.19 -9.75 -24.43
CA GLN A 31 -16.90 -9.78 -23.02
C GLN A 31 -17.61 -8.58 -22.37
N ALA A 32 -18.89 -8.77 -22.09
CA ALA A 32 -19.63 -7.98 -21.12
C ALA A 32 -18.83 -7.99 -19.80
N ILE A 33 -18.10 -6.90 -19.53
CA ILE A 33 -17.46 -6.68 -18.24
C ILE A 33 -18.58 -6.34 -17.26
N ALA A 34 -19.15 -7.38 -16.66
CA ALA A 34 -19.87 -7.25 -15.41
C ALA A 34 -18.90 -6.61 -14.40
N GLN A 35 -19.12 -5.32 -14.11
CA GLN A 35 -18.51 -4.66 -12.97
C GLN A 35 -19.09 -5.29 -11.71
N ALA A 36 -18.48 -6.38 -11.26
CA ALA A 36 -18.60 -6.78 -9.87
C ALA A 36 -18.02 -5.63 -9.03
N PRO A 37 -18.72 -5.12 -8.01
CA PRO A 37 -18.11 -4.19 -7.09
C PRO A 37 -16.97 -4.93 -6.41
N ALA A 38 -15.74 -4.62 -6.82
CA ALA A 38 -14.56 -4.96 -6.07
C ALA A 38 -14.73 -4.25 -4.72
N ASN A 39 -15.25 -4.98 -3.74
CA ASN A 39 -15.20 -4.61 -2.35
C ASN A 39 -13.71 -4.68 -1.97
N SER A 40 -12.97 -3.63 -2.34
CA SER A 40 -11.57 -3.47 -1.98
C SER A 40 -11.52 -3.41 -0.48
N THR A 41 -11.14 -4.53 0.12
CA THR A 41 -10.70 -4.62 1.49
C THR A 41 -9.48 -3.70 1.62
N MET A 42 -9.72 -2.42 1.88
CA MET A 42 -8.70 -1.49 2.34
C MET A 42 -8.34 -1.89 3.76
N LYS A 43 -7.45 -2.87 3.89
CA LYS A 43 -6.87 -3.21 5.19
C LYS A 43 -5.40 -3.59 5.00
N GLY A 44 -4.63 -2.58 4.64
CA GLY A 44 -3.17 -2.69 4.47
C GLY A 44 -2.51 -1.43 3.92
N SER A 45 -3.25 -0.59 3.20
CA SER A 45 -2.74 0.59 2.50
C SER A 45 -2.48 1.80 3.40
N ASP A 46 -3.20 1.97 4.49
CA ASP A 46 -3.32 3.31 5.08
C ASP A 46 -2.10 3.70 5.94
N ALA A 47 -1.48 2.73 6.60
CA ALA A 47 -0.26 2.96 7.37
C ALA A 47 1.00 3.07 6.49
N ALA A 48 1.03 2.37 5.36
CA ALA A 48 2.08 2.52 4.34
C ALA A 48 1.94 3.89 3.66
N SER A 49 0.71 4.28 3.34
CA SER A 49 0.33 5.59 2.79
C SER A 49 0.75 6.74 3.70
N LEU A 50 0.56 6.64 5.02
CA LEU A 50 1.01 7.70 5.94
C LEU A 50 2.54 7.90 5.92
N ILE A 51 3.33 6.82 5.94
CA ILE A 51 4.80 6.94 5.94
C ILE A 51 5.30 7.59 4.65
N GLU A 52 4.66 7.29 3.52
CA GLU A 52 4.98 7.87 2.22
C GLU A 52 4.55 9.35 2.14
N GLN A 53 3.39 9.70 2.71
CA GLN A 53 2.89 11.07 2.81
C GLN A 53 3.73 12.00 3.69
N LEU A 54 4.41 11.46 4.71
CA LEU A 54 5.24 12.25 5.64
C LEU A 54 6.54 12.80 5.02
N LYS A 55 6.86 12.41 3.77
CA LYS A 55 8.08 12.84 3.04
C LYS A 55 9.33 12.79 3.93
N LEU A 56 9.53 11.66 4.62
CA LEU A 56 10.62 11.49 5.58
C LEU A 56 11.99 11.57 4.89
N THR A 57 12.95 12.25 5.53
CA THR A 57 14.34 12.26 5.05
C THR A 57 14.99 10.88 5.21
N ALA A 58 16.07 10.61 4.49
CA ALA A 58 16.82 9.36 4.62
C ALA A 58 17.28 9.11 6.06
N ALA A 59 17.78 10.15 6.75
CA ALA A 59 18.18 10.08 8.14
C ALA A 59 17.01 9.75 9.08
N GLN A 60 15.83 10.36 8.86
CA GLN A 60 14.63 10.04 9.63
C GLN A 60 14.18 8.60 9.42
N LYS A 61 14.17 8.12 8.17
CA LYS A 61 13.84 6.73 7.83
C LYS A 61 14.76 5.74 8.54
N GLN A 62 16.07 6.00 8.55
CA GLN A 62 17.04 5.15 9.25
C GLN A 62 16.84 5.14 10.77
N LYS A 63 16.59 6.30 11.39
CA LYS A 63 16.28 6.39 12.82
C LYS A 63 15.01 5.62 13.17
N ILE A 64 13.94 5.80 12.40
CA ILE A 64 12.67 5.08 12.59
C ILE A 64 12.85 3.56 12.41
N ALA A 65 13.62 3.13 11.40
CA ALA A 65 13.93 1.71 11.20
C ALA A 65 14.67 1.12 12.42
N THR A 66 15.61 1.87 12.99
CA THR A 66 16.35 1.47 14.20
C THR A 66 15.41 1.36 15.40
N ILE A 67 14.55 2.36 15.62
CA ILE A 67 13.54 2.32 16.70
C ILE A 67 12.62 1.10 16.55
N ARG A 68 12.14 0.82 15.33
CA ARG A 68 11.30 -0.36 15.05
C ARG A 68 12.03 -1.68 15.29
N ARG A 69 13.33 -1.76 14.97
CA ARG A 69 14.17 -2.92 15.29
C ARG A 69 14.31 -3.10 16.80
N ASN A 70 14.63 -2.04 17.54
CA ASN A 70 14.77 -2.09 18.99
C ASN A 70 13.45 -2.49 19.66
N ARG A 71 12.32 -1.92 19.24
CA ARG A 71 10.98 -2.34 19.68
C ARG A 71 10.76 -3.84 19.50
N THR A 72 11.21 -4.40 18.37
CA THR A 72 11.09 -5.84 18.08
C THR A 72 11.90 -6.67 19.07
N VAL A 73 13.13 -6.24 19.36
CA VAL A 73 13.99 -6.89 20.35
C VAL A 73 13.33 -6.88 21.73
N GLU A 74 12.78 -5.75 22.17
CA GLU A 74 12.10 -5.65 23.46
C GLU A 74 10.84 -6.52 23.53
N ILE A 75 10.03 -6.55 22.47
CA ILE A 75 8.86 -7.46 22.39
C ILE A 75 9.32 -8.91 22.54
N ASN A 76 10.38 -9.32 21.85
CA ASN A 76 10.91 -10.68 21.90
C ASN A 76 11.38 -11.12 23.29
N LYS A 77 11.74 -10.19 24.18
CA LYS A 77 12.07 -10.49 25.59
C LYS A 77 10.84 -10.81 26.44
N VAL A 78 9.65 -10.39 26.01
CA VAL A 78 8.37 -10.60 26.72
C VAL A 78 7.67 -11.88 26.27
N LEU A 79 7.97 -12.36 25.06
CA LEU A 79 7.34 -13.53 24.46
C LEU A 79 7.98 -14.84 24.96
N THR A 80 7.18 -15.89 25.02
CA THR A 80 7.72 -17.25 25.18
C THR A 80 8.44 -17.71 23.90
N PRO A 81 9.28 -18.75 23.96
CA PRO A 81 9.98 -19.25 22.77
C PRO A 81 9.03 -19.60 21.61
N ASN A 82 7.89 -20.25 21.90
CA ASN A 82 6.89 -20.58 20.88
C ASN A 82 6.22 -19.33 20.29
N GLN A 83 5.87 -18.35 21.12
CA GLN A 83 5.29 -17.09 20.66
C GLN A 83 6.27 -16.29 19.80
N LYS A 84 7.55 -16.27 20.18
CA LYS A 84 8.62 -15.63 19.41
C LYS A 84 8.78 -16.25 18.02
N ALA A 85 8.78 -17.58 17.92
CA ALA A 85 8.84 -18.26 16.63
C ALA A 85 7.67 -17.87 15.72
N LYS A 86 6.43 -17.89 16.25
CA LYS A 86 5.24 -17.44 15.50
C LYS A 86 5.32 -15.97 15.10
N PHE A 87 5.83 -15.12 15.99
CA PHE A 87 5.99 -13.69 15.72
C PHE A 87 6.98 -13.43 14.59
N GLU A 88 8.15 -14.05 14.62
CA GLU A 88 9.17 -13.90 13.57
C GLU A 88 8.69 -14.43 12.22
N THR A 89 7.99 -15.58 12.20
CA THR A 89 7.39 -16.12 10.98
C THR A 89 6.38 -15.15 10.38
N ALA A 90 5.44 -14.64 11.18
CA ALA A 90 4.42 -13.71 10.70
C ALA A 90 5.03 -12.41 10.15
N ARG A 91 6.11 -11.91 10.76
CA ARG A 91 6.86 -10.75 10.25
C ARG A 91 7.49 -11.02 8.89
N LYS A 92 8.12 -12.18 8.71
CA LYS A 92 8.71 -12.59 7.42
C LYS A 92 7.65 -12.71 6.33
N SER A 93 6.43 -13.10 6.69
CA SER A 93 5.27 -13.15 5.79
C SER A 93 4.59 -11.80 5.55
N GLY A 94 5.14 -10.68 6.05
CA GLY A 94 4.58 -9.35 5.84
C GLY A 94 3.31 -9.04 6.62
N LYS A 95 2.90 -9.89 7.58
CA LYS A 95 1.72 -9.62 8.42
C LYS A 95 1.98 -8.42 9.33
N SER A 96 0.92 -7.66 9.63
CA SER A 96 1.06 -6.53 10.53
C SER A 96 1.42 -7.01 11.95
N THR A 97 2.16 -6.19 12.68
CA THR A 97 2.50 -6.48 14.08
C THR A 97 1.22 -6.62 14.93
N SER A 98 0.20 -5.80 14.68
CA SER A 98 -1.05 -5.83 15.45
C SER A 98 -1.81 -7.13 15.28
N GLU A 99 -2.02 -7.58 14.04
CA GLU A 99 -2.68 -8.86 13.75
C GLU A 99 -1.91 -10.04 14.33
N THR A 100 -0.58 -9.99 14.21
CA THR A 100 0.27 -11.04 14.76
C THR A 100 0.11 -11.11 16.28
N MET A 101 0.18 -9.98 16.99
CA MET A 101 0.02 -9.94 18.45
C MET A 101 -1.34 -10.47 18.91
N ALA A 102 -2.42 -10.17 18.18
CA ALA A 102 -3.75 -10.69 18.48
C ALA A 102 -3.81 -12.23 18.39
N ALA A 103 -3.04 -12.83 17.48
CA ALA A 103 -3.01 -14.28 17.25
C ALA A 103 -2.06 -15.06 18.19
N LEU A 104 -1.23 -14.39 19.00
CA LEU A 104 -0.21 -15.04 19.84
C LEU A 104 -0.72 -15.59 21.18
N GLY A 105 -2.00 -15.37 21.51
CA GLY A 105 -2.57 -15.81 22.80
C GLY A 105 -1.82 -15.20 23.99
N LEU A 106 -1.55 -13.90 23.94
CA LEU A 106 -0.75 -13.19 24.95
C LEU A 106 -1.48 -13.14 26.31
N LYS A 107 -0.74 -13.40 27.39
CA LYS A 107 -1.21 -13.19 28.77
C LYS A 107 -1.43 -11.70 29.06
N ALA A 108 -2.24 -11.38 30.07
CA ALA A 108 -2.54 -9.99 30.45
C ALA A 108 -1.27 -9.16 30.70
N ASP A 109 -0.30 -9.70 31.47
CA ASP A 109 0.97 -9.01 31.75
C ASP A 109 1.82 -8.80 30.50
N GLN A 110 1.81 -9.76 29.57
CA GLN A 110 2.52 -9.63 28.29
C GLN A 110 1.89 -8.52 27.45
N LYS A 111 0.55 -8.48 27.36
CA LYS A 111 -0.18 -7.41 26.66
C LYS A 111 0.17 -6.04 27.24
N LYS A 112 0.19 -5.91 28.57
CA LYS A 112 0.54 -4.65 29.25
C LYS A 112 1.97 -4.20 28.90
N LYS A 113 2.96 -5.09 29.05
CA LYS A 113 4.37 -4.79 28.71
C LYS A 113 4.55 -4.44 27.24
N ILE A 114 3.89 -5.17 26.33
CA ILE A 114 3.98 -4.91 24.89
C ILE A 114 3.32 -3.56 24.53
N ALA A 115 2.20 -3.22 25.17
CA ALA A 115 1.56 -1.92 24.98
C ALA A 115 2.47 -0.77 25.44
N GLU A 116 3.17 -0.94 26.55
CA GLU A 116 4.16 0.03 27.04
C GLU A 116 5.34 0.17 26.07
N ILE A 117 5.91 -0.95 25.60
CA ILE A 117 6.97 -0.96 24.59
C ILE A 117 6.51 -0.25 23.30
N ALA A 118 5.26 -0.49 22.87
CA ALA A 118 4.69 0.14 21.69
C ALA A 118 4.50 1.65 21.88
N LYS A 119 4.02 2.08 23.06
CA LYS A 119 3.86 3.49 23.43
C LYS A 119 5.20 4.22 23.42
N ASN A 120 6.23 3.65 24.05
CA ASN A 120 7.56 4.24 24.12
C ASN A 120 8.16 4.37 22.72
N SER A 121 8.07 3.31 21.91
CA SER A 121 8.51 3.35 20.51
C SER A 121 7.77 4.39 19.67
N ALA A 122 6.47 4.59 19.88
CA ALA A 122 5.70 5.62 19.19
C ALA A 122 6.16 7.04 19.60
N SER A 123 6.47 7.24 20.89
CA SER A 123 7.04 8.50 21.39
C SER A 123 8.40 8.79 20.76
N ASP A 124 9.29 7.78 20.69
CA ASP A 124 10.60 7.90 20.05
C ASP A 124 10.49 8.21 18.56
N ILE A 125 9.52 7.60 17.86
CA ILE A 125 9.28 7.93 16.45
C ILE A 125 8.82 9.38 16.32
N MET A 126 7.89 9.83 17.18
CA MET A 126 7.40 11.21 17.15
C MET A 126 8.53 12.22 17.41
N SER A 127 9.52 11.92 18.25
CA SER A 127 10.65 12.81 18.51
C SER A 127 11.57 13.01 17.29
N VAL A 128 11.62 12.04 16.37
CA VAL A 128 12.37 12.11 15.11
C VAL A 128 11.69 13.02 14.07
N LEU A 129 10.39 13.25 14.20
CA LEU A 129 9.59 14.04 13.26
C LEU A 129 9.70 15.53 13.55
N ASN A 130 9.61 16.34 12.49
CA ASN A 130 9.47 17.79 12.62
C ASN A 130 8.02 18.18 12.97
N SER A 131 7.80 19.45 13.30
CA SER A 131 6.49 19.96 13.73
C SER A 131 5.38 19.76 12.69
N GLN A 132 5.68 19.90 11.39
CA GLN A 132 4.69 19.69 10.33
C GLN A 132 4.31 18.20 10.21
N GLN A 133 5.31 17.32 10.20
CA GLN A 133 5.12 15.87 10.15
C GLN A 133 4.31 15.37 11.35
N LYS A 134 4.59 15.88 12.56
CA LYS A 134 3.80 15.58 13.77
C LYS A 134 2.32 15.94 13.60
N LYS A 135 2.02 17.13 13.05
CA LYS A 135 0.63 17.54 12.78
C LYS A 135 -0.06 16.57 11.81
N GLN A 136 0.61 16.16 10.73
CA GLN A 136 0.07 15.19 9.78
C GLN A 136 -0.25 13.84 10.46
N VAL A 137 0.65 13.34 11.31
CA VAL A 137 0.41 12.11 12.08
C VAL A 137 -0.82 12.26 12.99
N VAL A 138 -0.92 13.34 13.75
CA VAL A 138 -2.05 13.57 14.67
C VAL A 138 -3.37 13.66 13.90
N THR A 139 -3.39 14.38 12.77
CA THR A 139 -4.59 14.48 11.91
C THR A 139 -5.02 13.10 11.42
N TYR A 140 -4.08 12.32 10.89
CA TYR A 140 -4.37 10.95 10.44
C TYR A 140 -4.92 10.08 11.57
N LEU A 141 -4.32 10.12 12.76
CA LEU A 141 -4.80 9.35 13.91
C LEU A 141 -6.19 9.78 14.36
N LYS A 142 -6.51 11.08 14.31
CA LYS A 142 -7.85 11.59 14.63
C LYS A 142 -8.89 11.09 13.63
N GLN A 143 -8.57 11.08 12.34
CA GLN A 143 -9.44 10.55 11.28
C GLN A 143 -9.70 9.06 11.48
N GLN A 144 -8.65 8.27 11.74
CA GLN A 144 -8.77 6.85 12.02
C GLN A 144 -9.66 6.57 13.24
N ARG A 145 -9.58 7.39 14.29
CA ARG A 145 -10.40 7.22 15.50
C ARG A 145 -11.87 7.61 15.27
N GLY A 146 -12.13 8.66 14.49
CA GLY A 146 -13.48 9.11 14.18
C GLY A 146 -14.21 8.27 13.12
N SER A 147 -13.50 7.38 12.41
CA SER A 147 -14.10 6.47 11.42
C SER A 147 -14.78 5.23 12.03
N PHE A 148 -14.70 5.04 13.35
CA PHE A 148 -15.31 3.91 14.07
C PHE A 148 -16.49 4.34 14.98
N GLU A 149 -16.92 5.60 14.88
CA GLU A 149 -18.17 6.11 15.47
C GLU A 149 -19.25 6.18 14.39
#